data_AF-A0A942WN58-F1
#
_entry.id   AF-A0A942WN58-F1
#
_cell.length_a   1.000
_cell.length_b   1.000
_cell.length_c   1.000
_cell.angle_alpha   90.00
_cell.angle_beta   90.00
_cell.angle_gamma   90.00
#
_symmetry.space_group_name_H-M   'P 1'
#
loop_
_entity.id
_entity.type
_entity.pdbx_description
1 polymer ?
#
loop_
_entity_poly.entity_id
_entity_poly.type
_entity_poly.pdbx_seq_one_letter_code
_entity_poly.pdbx_strand_id
1 'polypeptide(L)'
;MKREERQRVLSNRECINILSKDIDKITEEEKVKLRELYTGYGSMCADGLAQFYTPDSVCKMIANYVNPLLPNNPKVLEPSAGTGGLIRYIRDDAKITCVEIDQTSSKIMSLCYPNFEVINDSAMNHDRNEYYDIIISNPPFNIPVYGDIDKWKCAKFDKKKNQYKANSDALFLELAVKSLKVGGYGVFILPSGVGYKAAMKKTRQMLLDSCWIIANIELPPATFSKSGTTIKTHIIIFRKAPKLPKFKCTSKCDDHCGEFLLGQPPIQCVQINDIGFDEKGRESGRYKDNDWYSNQLEEALERISDDLYRQNTCPEKPTWSEKEDITQCMYWGEYSNGYQLNKNRQDPKDLVYFQELTLGRGCEIEYNGVEYSTLDWDVMDKLVNTYGNIN
;
A
#
# COMPACT_ATOMS: atom_id res chain seq x y z
N MET A 1 -0.55 -23.42 24.11
CA MET A 1 0.32 -22.34 23.59
C MET A 1 1.37 -22.97 22.69
N LYS A 2 1.37 -22.62 21.40
CA LYS A 2 2.35 -23.14 20.43
C LYS A 2 3.75 -22.59 20.76
N ARG A 3 4.83 -23.23 20.28
CA ARG A 3 6.22 -22.82 20.58
C ARG A 3 6.50 -21.37 20.18
N GLU A 4 6.02 -20.94 19.02
CA GLU A 4 6.19 -19.58 18.48
C GLU A 4 5.46 -18.54 19.33
N GLU A 5 4.24 -18.86 19.76
CA GLU A 5 3.44 -18.00 20.64
C GLU A 5 4.11 -17.81 22.01
N ARG A 6 4.72 -18.87 22.57
CA ARG A 6 5.54 -18.77 23.78
C ARG A 6 6.74 -17.85 23.58
N GLN A 7 7.44 -18.00 22.45
CA GLN A 7 8.61 -17.17 22.13
C GLN A 7 8.23 -15.69 22.01
N ARG A 8 7.09 -15.39 21.37
CA ARG A 8 6.55 -14.03 21.27
C ARG A 8 6.27 -13.41 22.63
N VAL A 9 5.58 -14.15 23.51
CA VAL A 9 5.27 -13.68 24.86
C VAL A 9 6.54 -13.38 25.67
N LEU A 10 7.56 -14.24 25.55
CA LEU A 10 8.86 -14.00 26.20
C LEU A 10 9.57 -12.76 25.63
N SER A 11 9.58 -12.61 24.31
CA SER A 11 10.21 -11.47 23.62
C SER A 11 9.54 -10.14 24.00
N ASN A 12 8.20 -10.11 24.05
CA ASN A 12 7.47 -8.94 24.51
C ASN A 12 7.74 -8.63 25.98
N ARG A 13 7.84 -9.65 26.85
CA ARG A 13 8.18 -9.43 28.27
C ARG A 13 9.57 -8.83 28.44
N GLU A 14 10.55 -9.27 27.65
CA GLU A 14 11.88 -8.66 27.63
C GLU A 14 11.79 -7.17 27.24
N CYS A 15 11.02 -6.84 26.19
CA CYS A 15 10.82 -5.46 25.78
C CYS A 15 10.14 -4.61 26.87
N ILE A 16 9.11 -5.14 27.54
CA ILE A 16 8.45 -4.43 28.66
C ILE A 16 9.43 -4.21 29.82
N ASN A 17 10.34 -5.15 30.10
CA ASN A 17 11.37 -4.96 31.12
C ASN A 17 12.41 -3.91 30.72
N ILE A 18 12.71 -3.74 29.43
CA ILE A 18 13.56 -2.63 28.97
C ILE A 18 12.83 -1.30 29.18
N LEU A 19 11.54 -1.23 28.82
CA LEU A 19 10.71 -0.03 28.96
C LEU A 19 10.44 0.41 30.41
N SER A 20 10.69 -0.46 31.40
CA SER A 20 10.55 -0.10 32.82
C SER A 20 11.78 0.63 33.37
N LYS A 21 12.87 0.70 32.61
CA LYS A 21 14.05 1.50 32.95
C LYS A 21 13.78 2.99 32.74
N ASP A 22 14.56 3.82 33.42
CA ASP A 22 14.61 5.26 33.08
C ASP A 22 15.07 5.42 31.62
N ILE A 23 14.42 6.32 30.88
CA ILE A 23 14.67 6.53 29.45
C ILE A 23 16.15 6.77 29.15
N ASP A 24 16.82 7.56 29.99
CA ASP A 24 18.24 7.92 29.82
C ASP A 24 19.20 6.73 30.06
N LYS A 25 18.70 5.61 30.59
CA LYS A 25 19.48 4.40 30.87
C LYS A 25 19.26 3.29 29.82
N ILE A 26 18.40 3.51 28.83
CA ILE A 26 18.17 2.55 27.75
C ILE A 26 19.29 2.67 26.72
N THR A 27 20.06 1.59 26.53
CA THR A 27 21.20 1.59 25.60
C THR A 27 20.77 1.45 24.14
N GLU A 28 21.68 1.72 23.20
CA GLU A 28 21.41 1.51 21.77
C GLU A 28 21.17 0.03 21.43
N GLU A 29 21.86 -0.90 22.08
CA GLU A 29 21.60 -2.34 21.92
C GLU A 29 20.19 -2.71 22.38
N GLU A 30 19.71 -2.07 23.45
CA GLU A 30 18.35 -2.28 23.95
C GLU A 30 17.30 -1.67 23.00
N LYS A 31 17.59 -0.52 22.39
CA LYS A 31 16.74 0.03 21.31
C LYS A 31 16.69 -0.89 20.10
N VAL A 32 17.79 -1.52 19.70
CA VAL A 32 17.79 -2.54 18.64
C VAL A 32 16.87 -3.69 19.01
N LYS A 33 16.98 -4.21 20.25
CA LYS A 33 16.07 -5.26 20.73
C LYS A 33 14.60 -4.83 20.70
N LEU A 34 14.29 -3.61 21.14
CA LEU A 34 12.92 -3.09 21.09
C LEU A 34 12.38 -3.05 19.65
N ARG A 35 13.21 -2.64 18.68
CA ARG A 35 12.83 -2.63 17.25
C ARG A 35 12.59 -4.04 16.69
N GLU A 36 13.41 -5.00 17.06
CA GLU A 36 13.41 -6.33 16.45
C GLU A 36 12.49 -7.34 17.13
N LEU A 37 12.33 -7.23 18.45
CA LEU A 37 11.65 -8.25 19.27
C LEU A 37 10.21 -7.88 19.61
N TYR A 38 9.89 -6.60 19.73
CA TYR A 38 8.53 -6.19 20.10
C TYR A 38 7.59 -6.36 18.91
N THR A 39 6.66 -7.30 19.03
CA THR A 39 5.64 -7.58 18.02
C THR A 39 4.23 -7.31 18.55
N GLY A 40 4.16 -6.70 19.75
CA GLY A 40 2.95 -6.52 20.54
C GLY A 40 2.16 -7.80 20.79
N TYR A 41 0.97 -7.69 21.37
CA TYR A 41 0.26 -8.86 21.90
C TYR A 41 -0.45 -9.70 20.84
N GLY A 42 -0.52 -9.21 19.59
CA GLY A 42 -1.17 -9.89 18.47
C GLY A 42 -2.68 -10.08 18.65
N SER A 43 -3.33 -10.60 17.61
CA SER A 43 -4.79 -10.76 17.42
C SER A 43 -5.54 -11.67 18.43
N MET A 44 -5.03 -11.93 19.63
CA MET A 44 -5.64 -12.82 20.63
C MET A 44 -5.67 -12.23 22.04
N CYS A 45 -6.21 -11.02 22.17
CA CYS A 45 -6.83 -10.56 23.42
C CYS A 45 -8.26 -10.11 23.08
N ALA A 46 -9.17 -10.20 24.06
CA ALA A 46 -10.59 -9.87 23.86
C ALA A 46 -10.82 -8.44 23.32
N ASP A 47 -9.82 -7.56 23.43
CA ASP A 47 -9.81 -6.17 22.95
C ASP A 47 -8.72 -5.91 21.87
N GLY A 48 -8.11 -6.96 21.31
CA GLY A 48 -6.81 -6.90 20.59
C GLY A 48 -6.90 -6.58 19.10
N LEU A 49 -6.40 -5.40 18.72
CA LEU A 49 -6.13 -5.01 17.34
C LEU A 49 -5.14 -5.98 16.68
N ALA A 50 -5.45 -6.44 15.47
CA ALA A 50 -4.58 -7.33 14.72
C ALA A 50 -3.31 -6.58 14.26
N GLN A 51 -2.20 -6.80 14.96
CA GLN A 51 -0.89 -6.26 14.61
C GLN A 51 -0.17 -7.26 13.69
N PHE A 52 -0.02 -6.90 12.41
CA PHE A 52 0.78 -7.67 11.46
C PHE A 52 2.09 -6.92 11.19
N TYR A 53 3.21 -7.46 11.65
CA TYR A 53 4.50 -6.81 11.40
C TYR A 53 4.94 -7.02 9.94
N THR A 54 5.40 -5.94 9.30
CA THR A 54 5.91 -5.98 7.93
C THR A 54 7.36 -6.49 7.95
N PRO A 55 7.71 -7.52 7.16
CA PRO A 55 9.09 -7.99 7.08
C PRO A 55 10.05 -6.86 6.69
N ASP A 56 11.21 -6.80 7.35
CA ASP A 56 12.18 -5.71 7.18
C ASP A 56 12.65 -5.54 5.72
N SER A 57 12.80 -6.65 4.99
CA SER A 57 13.12 -6.65 3.57
C SER A 57 12.06 -5.95 2.72
N VAL A 58 10.77 -6.18 3.02
CA VAL A 58 9.65 -5.51 2.35
C VAL A 58 9.66 -4.01 2.68
N CYS A 59 9.90 -3.63 3.94
CA CYS A 59 10.04 -2.23 4.33
C CYS A 59 11.15 -1.53 3.54
N LYS A 60 12.33 -2.16 3.44
CA LYS A 60 13.47 -1.62 2.71
C LYS A 60 13.21 -1.48 1.21
N MET A 61 12.58 -2.48 0.58
CA MET A 61 12.23 -2.43 -0.84
C MET A 61 11.22 -1.33 -1.14
N ILE A 62 10.18 -1.18 -0.31
CA ILE A 62 9.23 -0.06 -0.42
C ILE A 62 9.97 1.27 -0.29
N ALA A 63 10.84 1.42 0.71
CA ALA A 63 11.61 2.64 0.91
C ALA A 63 12.52 2.98 -0.28
N ASN A 64 13.22 1.99 -0.84
CA ASN A 64 14.06 2.15 -2.02
C ASN A 64 13.27 2.64 -3.23
N TYR A 65 12.06 2.12 -3.44
CA TYR A 65 11.18 2.56 -4.51
C TYR A 65 10.64 3.98 -4.30
N VAL A 66 10.21 4.32 -3.07
CA VAL A 66 9.55 5.62 -2.83
C VAL A 66 10.52 6.78 -2.65
N ASN A 67 11.70 6.58 -2.05
CA ASN A 67 12.64 7.66 -1.75
C ASN A 67 13.02 8.53 -2.98
N PRO A 68 13.24 7.96 -4.18
CA PRO A 68 13.48 8.72 -5.40
C PRO A 68 12.27 9.55 -5.89
N LEU A 69 11.05 9.14 -5.54
CA LEU A 69 9.81 9.83 -5.93
C LEU A 69 9.52 11.07 -5.07
N LEU A 70 10.21 11.21 -3.94
CA LEU A 70 9.92 12.24 -2.95
C LEU A 70 10.61 13.58 -3.28
N PRO A 71 9.92 14.72 -3.06
CA PRO A 71 10.56 16.03 -3.12
C PRO A 71 11.58 16.17 -1.97
N ASN A 72 12.36 17.25 -2.00
CA ASN A 72 13.23 17.62 -0.87
C ASN A 72 12.42 17.93 0.39
N ASN A 73 12.91 17.49 1.55
CA ASN A 73 12.25 17.62 2.84
C ASN A 73 10.78 17.13 2.83
N PRO A 74 10.52 15.89 2.38
CA PRO A 74 9.16 15.42 2.15
C PRO A 74 8.39 15.28 3.47
N LYS A 75 7.08 15.50 3.44
CA LYS A 75 6.18 15.25 4.57
C LYS A 75 5.59 13.86 4.42
N VAL A 76 5.79 13.03 5.43
CA VAL A 76 5.51 11.59 5.39
C VAL A 76 4.57 11.22 6.53
N LEU A 77 3.53 10.44 6.25
CA LEU A 77 2.64 9.89 7.27
C LEU A 77 2.68 8.36 7.28
N GLU A 78 2.85 7.77 8.45
CA GLU A 78 2.49 6.39 8.74
C GLU A 78 1.35 6.38 9.77
N PRO A 79 0.08 6.17 9.36
CA PRO A 79 -1.08 6.36 10.24
C PRO A 79 -1.37 5.15 11.17
N SER A 80 -0.59 4.08 11.08
CA SER A 80 -0.77 2.83 11.83
C SER A 80 0.59 2.24 12.17
N ALA A 81 1.44 3.05 12.80
CA ALA A 81 2.89 2.90 12.69
C ALA A 81 3.49 1.73 13.50
N GLY A 82 2.75 1.19 14.47
CA GLY A 82 3.30 0.23 15.42
C GLY A 82 4.57 0.80 16.07
N THR A 83 5.69 0.10 15.91
CA THR A 83 7.00 0.52 16.42
C THR A 83 7.81 1.36 15.41
N GLY A 84 7.26 1.71 14.24
CA GLY A 84 7.93 2.49 13.18
C GLY A 84 8.71 1.64 12.16
N GLY A 85 8.43 0.34 12.09
CA GLY A 85 9.19 -0.60 11.25
C GLY A 85 9.08 -0.36 9.74
N LEU A 86 7.95 0.16 9.24
CA LEU A 86 7.72 0.38 7.82
C LEU A 86 8.39 1.67 7.32
N ILE A 87 8.48 2.70 8.17
CA ILE A 87 8.95 4.03 7.78
C ILE A 87 10.43 4.31 8.09
N ARG A 88 11.10 3.42 8.85
CA ARG A 88 12.50 3.58 9.31
C ARG A 88 13.56 3.75 8.21
N TYR A 89 13.25 3.40 6.96
CA TYR A 89 14.18 3.46 5.82
C TYR A 89 13.90 4.65 4.89
N ILE A 90 12.95 5.51 5.24
CA ILE A 90 12.74 6.77 4.53
C ILE A 90 13.91 7.72 4.83
N ARG A 91 14.31 8.49 3.81
CA ARG A 91 15.43 9.45 3.85
C ARG A 91 15.36 10.43 5.03
N ASP A 92 16.53 10.78 5.58
CA ASP A 92 16.67 11.52 6.84
C ASP A 92 16.14 12.97 6.84
N ASP A 93 16.05 13.62 5.68
CA ASP A 93 15.48 14.97 5.56
C ASP A 93 13.94 14.97 5.59
N ALA A 94 13.31 13.80 5.63
CA ALA A 94 11.86 13.69 5.73
C ALA A 94 11.30 14.16 7.08
N LYS A 95 10.21 14.93 7.02
CA LYS A 95 9.38 15.20 8.19
C LYS A 95 8.37 14.07 8.35
N ILE A 96 8.70 13.11 9.22
CA ILE A 96 7.90 11.91 9.46
C ILE A 96 6.93 12.14 10.62
N THR A 97 5.65 11.92 10.34
CA THR A 97 4.57 11.84 11.33
C THR A 97 4.08 10.40 11.42
N CYS A 98 4.00 9.86 12.63
CA CYS A 98 3.53 8.52 12.90
C CYS A 98 2.32 8.59 13.83
N VAL A 99 1.23 7.91 13.48
CA VAL A 99 0.06 7.74 14.36
C VAL A 99 -0.01 6.29 14.79
N GLU A 100 -0.11 6.05 16.10
CA GLU A 100 -0.24 4.70 16.65
C GLU A 100 -1.16 4.72 17.86
N ILE A 101 -2.15 3.84 17.86
CA ILE A 101 -3.17 3.78 18.92
C ILE A 101 -2.64 3.07 20.17
N ASP A 102 -1.74 2.10 20.03
CA ASP A 102 -1.14 1.39 21.15
C ASP A 102 -0.06 2.24 21.85
N GLN A 103 -0.26 2.46 23.15
CA GLN A 103 0.64 3.30 23.96
C GLN A 103 2.04 2.68 24.09
N THR A 104 2.15 1.35 24.08
CA THR A 104 3.46 0.69 24.22
C THR A 104 4.27 0.84 22.94
N SER A 105 3.64 0.59 21.80
CA SER A 105 4.23 0.70 20.47
C SER A 105 4.68 2.13 20.18
N SER A 106 3.84 3.12 20.49
CA SER A 106 4.20 4.55 20.35
C SER A 106 5.36 4.98 21.25
N LYS A 107 5.45 4.46 22.49
CA LYS A 107 6.61 4.68 23.37
C LYS A 107 7.89 4.09 22.79
N ILE A 108 7.84 2.84 22.32
CA ILE A 108 8.99 2.20 21.66
C ILE A 108 9.43 3.02 20.45
N MET A 109 8.49 3.40 19.60
CA MET A 109 8.78 4.21 18.42
C MET A 109 9.45 5.54 18.78
N SER A 110 8.94 6.24 19.80
CA SER A 110 9.52 7.52 20.27
C SER A 110 10.96 7.36 20.80
N LEU A 111 11.27 6.22 21.44
CA LEU A 111 12.62 5.93 21.94
C LEU A 111 13.58 5.54 20.82
N CYS A 112 13.10 4.80 19.83
CA CYS A 112 13.88 4.28 18.73
C CYS A 112 14.13 5.32 17.63
N TYR A 113 13.23 6.29 17.46
CA TYR A 113 13.23 7.28 16.39
C TYR A 113 12.86 8.67 16.94
N PRO A 114 13.79 9.35 17.66
CA PRO A 114 13.51 10.62 18.33
C PRO A 114 13.22 11.78 17.37
N ASN A 115 13.52 11.62 16.07
CA ASN A 115 13.22 12.58 15.01
C ASN A 115 11.79 12.45 14.46
N PHE A 116 11.03 11.42 14.82
CA PHE A 116 9.66 11.23 14.34
C PHE A 116 8.68 12.02 15.22
N GLU A 117 7.68 12.63 14.59
CA GLU A 117 6.52 13.16 15.29
C GLU A 117 5.56 11.99 15.61
N VAL A 118 5.60 11.49 16.85
CA VAL A 118 4.76 10.37 17.29
C VAL A 118 3.48 10.87 17.96
N ILE A 119 2.33 10.51 17.38
CA ILE A 119 0.99 10.83 17.89
C ILE A 119 0.35 9.53 18.42
N ASN A 120 0.19 9.42 19.74
CA ASN A 120 -0.51 8.29 20.34
C ASN A 120 -2.03 8.55 20.37
N ASP A 121 -2.72 8.29 19.26
CA ASP A 121 -4.16 8.47 19.09
C ASP A 121 -4.68 7.53 17.99
N SER A 122 -6.00 7.46 17.82
CA SER A 122 -6.63 6.86 16.65
C SER A 122 -6.31 7.66 15.39
N ALA A 123 -5.92 6.96 14.33
CA ALA A 123 -5.77 7.53 12.98
C ALA A 123 -7.02 8.27 12.50
N MET A 124 -8.21 7.89 13.00
CA MET A 124 -9.49 8.50 12.63
C MET A 124 -9.67 9.91 13.19
N ASN A 125 -8.86 10.30 14.16
CA ASN A 125 -8.81 11.64 14.73
C ASN A 125 -7.81 12.55 14.00
N HIS A 126 -6.96 11.99 13.14
CA HIS A 126 -6.01 12.78 12.36
C HIS A 126 -6.73 13.66 11.33
N ASP A 127 -6.37 14.95 11.28
CA ASP A 127 -7.13 15.99 10.58
C ASP A 127 -6.30 16.84 9.61
N ARG A 128 -5.02 16.50 9.39
CA ARG A 128 -4.16 17.20 8.43
C ARG A 128 -4.51 16.81 6.99
N ASN A 129 -5.44 17.54 6.39
CA ASN A 129 -5.80 17.39 4.99
C ASN A 129 -4.73 18.01 4.07
N GLU A 130 -4.49 17.37 2.93
CA GLU A 130 -3.58 17.85 1.87
C GLU A 130 -2.21 18.33 2.37
N TYR A 131 -1.64 17.58 3.32
CA TYR A 131 -0.43 17.96 4.02
C TYR A 131 0.77 17.08 3.65
N TYR A 132 0.54 15.81 3.32
CA TYR A 132 1.61 14.83 3.12
C TYR A 132 1.93 14.61 1.64
N ASP A 133 3.23 14.50 1.35
CA ASP A 133 3.75 14.13 0.04
C ASP A 133 3.62 12.62 -0.18
N ILE A 134 3.70 11.83 0.89
CA ILE A 134 3.52 10.39 0.85
C ILE A 134 2.86 9.86 2.13
N ILE A 135 2.06 8.81 1.98
CA ILE A 135 1.48 8.04 3.08
C ILE A 135 1.78 6.57 2.84
N ILE A 136 2.46 5.94 3.80
CA ILE A 136 2.84 4.53 3.75
C ILE A 136 2.19 3.83 4.94
N SER A 137 1.52 2.70 4.73
CA SER A 137 0.78 2.05 5.82
C SER A 137 0.58 0.56 5.59
N ASN A 138 0.73 -0.20 6.68
CA ASN A 138 0.19 -1.54 6.83
C ASN A 138 -0.90 -1.50 7.91
N PRO A 139 -2.13 -1.04 7.58
CA PRO A 139 -3.17 -0.88 8.57
C PRO A 139 -3.66 -2.23 9.10
N PRO A 140 -4.32 -2.26 10.27
CA PRO A 140 -4.89 -3.48 10.79
C PRO A 140 -6.02 -4.00 9.87
N PHE A 141 -5.92 -5.26 9.45
CA PHE A 141 -6.78 -5.80 8.40
C PHE A 141 -8.20 -6.12 8.84
N ASN A 142 -9.17 -5.63 8.06
CA ASN A 142 -10.59 -6.02 8.15
C ASN A 142 -11.21 -5.88 9.56
N ILE A 143 -10.76 -4.88 10.33
CA ILE A 143 -11.31 -4.57 11.65
C ILE A 143 -12.58 -3.72 11.46
N PRO A 144 -13.73 -4.12 12.02
CA PRO A 144 -14.90 -3.27 12.03
C PRO A 144 -14.71 -2.11 13.03
N VAL A 145 -14.75 -0.88 12.52
CA VAL A 145 -14.69 0.34 13.34
C VAL A 145 -16.11 0.86 13.54
N TYR A 146 -16.42 1.27 14.77
CA TYR A 146 -17.72 1.77 15.18
C TYR A 146 -17.58 3.12 15.91
N GLY A 147 -18.67 3.89 15.96
CA GLY A 147 -18.74 5.13 16.74
C GLY A 147 -18.92 6.36 15.86
N ASP A 148 -18.34 7.49 16.28
CA ASP A 148 -18.45 8.80 15.64
C ASP A 148 -17.52 8.91 14.41
N ILE A 149 -17.86 8.11 13.40
CA ILE A 149 -17.15 8.04 12.11
C ILE A 149 -18.04 8.48 10.94
N ASP A 150 -19.12 9.20 11.22
CA ASP A 150 -20.06 9.76 10.24
C ASP A 150 -19.39 10.75 9.26
N LYS A 151 -18.34 11.44 9.71
CA LYS A 151 -17.48 12.30 8.86
C LYS A 151 -16.77 11.55 7.72
N TRP A 152 -16.72 10.22 7.78
CA TRP A 152 -16.08 9.37 6.77
C TRP A 152 -17.11 8.90 5.76
N LYS A 153 -16.87 9.19 4.48
CA LYS A 153 -17.76 8.81 3.38
C LYS A 153 -17.92 7.30 3.30
N CYS A 154 -16.89 6.52 3.60
CA CYS A 154 -16.96 5.06 3.57
C CYS A 154 -17.78 4.45 4.72
N ALA A 155 -18.10 5.22 5.76
CA ALA A 155 -18.95 4.76 6.85
C ALA A 155 -20.43 4.65 6.45
N LYS A 156 -21.11 3.70 7.07
CA LYS A 156 -22.56 3.47 6.90
C LYS A 156 -23.22 3.35 8.25
N PHE A 157 -24.44 3.85 8.36
CA PHE A 157 -25.21 3.73 9.59
C PHE A 157 -25.71 2.28 9.78
N ASP A 158 -25.30 1.64 10.87
CA ASP A 158 -25.77 0.31 11.28
C ASP A 158 -27.02 0.46 12.15
N LYS A 159 -28.19 0.24 11.54
CA LYS A 159 -29.49 0.35 12.22
C LYS A 159 -29.63 -0.58 13.42
N LYS A 160 -28.94 -1.74 13.45
CA LYS A 160 -29.06 -2.71 14.55
C LYS A 160 -28.29 -2.24 15.79
N LYS A 161 -27.16 -1.57 15.60
CA LYS A 161 -26.31 -1.05 16.67
C LYS A 161 -26.53 0.43 16.95
N ASN A 162 -27.38 1.10 16.17
CA ASN A 162 -27.67 2.53 16.25
C ASN A 162 -26.40 3.41 16.23
N GLN A 163 -25.43 3.05 15.39
CA GLN A 163 -24.14 3.75 15.27
C GLN A 163 -23.56 3.59 13.86
N TYR A 164 -22.62 4.45 13.48
CA TYR A 164 -21.90 4.29 12.21
C TYR A 164 -20.90 3.13 12.31
N LYS A 165 -20.68 2.47 11.17
CA LYS A 165 -19.74 1.37 11.00
C LYS A 165 -18.98 1.52 9.68
N ALA A 166 -17.68 1.23 9.71
CA ALA A 166 -16.86 1.05 8.53
C ALA A 166 -15.85 -0.09 8.72
N ASN A 167 -15.20 -0.49 7.63
CA ASN A 167 -14.03 -1.35 7.68
C ASN A 167 -12.78 -0.48 7.86
N SER A 168 -11.83 -0.90 8.70
CA SER A 168 -10.55 -0.21 8.91
C SER A 168 -9.84 0.08 7.58
N ASP A 169 -9.72 -0.92 6.70
CA ASP A 169 -9.08 -0.82 5.38
C ASP A 169 -9.67 0.37 4.59
N ALA A 170 -11.00 0.55 4.64
CA ALA A 170 -11.70 1.62 3.95
C ALA A 170 -11.42 3.01 4.56
N LEU A 171 -11.38 3.07 5.88
CA LEU A 171 -11.13 4.31 6.61
C LEU A 171 -9.69 4.80 6.44
N PHE A 172 -8.71 3.90 6.48
CA PHE A 172 -7.30 4.24 6.26
C PHE A 172 -7.04 4.72 4.83
N LEU A 173 -7.65 4.09 3.82
CA LEU A 173 -7.60 4.57 2.44
C LEU A 173 -8.27 5.95 2.29
N GLU A 174 -9.43 6.18 2.92
CA GLU A 174 -10.07 7.50 2.86
C GLU A 174 -9.26 8.58 3.60
N LEU A 175 -8.64 8.25 4.73
CA LEU A 175 -7.69 9.12 5.43
C LEU A 175 -6.55 9.49 4.49
N ALA A 176 -6.01 8.52 3.75
CA ALA A 176 -4.91 8.76 2.85
C ALA A 176 -5.27 9.74 1.73
N VAL A 177 -6.40 9.51 1.05
CA VAL A 177 -6.88 10.40 -0.04
C VAL A 177 -7.14 11.82 0.46
N LYS A 178 -7.66 11.99 1.68
CA LYS A 178 -7.87 13.30 2.29
C LYS A 178 -6.55 14.00 2.67
N SER A 179 -5.61 13.24 3.23
CA SER A 179 -4.38 13.78 3.83
C SER A 179 -3.25 13.99 2.84
N LEU A 180 -3.27 13.29 1.70
CA LEU A 180 -2.32 13.49 0.60
C LEU A 180 -2.52 14.85 -0.06
N LYS A 181 -1.41 15.55 -0.33
CA LYS A 181 -1.38 16.63 -1.32
C LYS A 181 -1.78 16.10 -2.69
N VAL A 182 -2.30 16.97 -3.56
CA VAL A 182 -2.41 16.64 -4.98
C VAL A 182 -1.02 16.27 -5.51
N GLY A 183 -0.93 15.14 -6.23
CA GLY A 183 0.32 14.56 -6.70
C GLY A 183 1.07 13.71 -5.66
N GLY A 184 0.59 13.62 -4.41
CA GLY A 184 1.20 12.77 -3.38
C GLY A 184 0.90 11.28 -3.57
N TYR A 185 1.76 10.42 -3.02
CA TYR A 185 1.69 8.96 -3.18
C TYR A 185 1.10 8.25 -1.96
N GLY A 186 0.24 7.26 -2.19
CA GLY A 186 -0.18 6.29 -1.18
C GLY A 186 0.43 4.92 -1.46
N VAL A 187 1.07 4.31 -0.46
CA VAL A 187 1.61 2.94 -0.53
C VAL A 187 1.02 2.12 0.62
N PHE A 188 0.14 1.19 0.30
CA PHE A 188 -0.66 0.46 1.27
C PHE A 188 -0.48 -1.05 1.14
N ILE A 189 -0.18 -1.72 2.25
CA ILE A 189 -0.26 -3.19 2.33
C ILE A 189 -1.67 -3.54 2.81
N LEU A 190 -2.46 -4.24 1.99
CA LEU A 190 -3.87 -4.51 2.27
C LEU A 190 -4.27 -5.94 1.92
N PRO A 191 -5.31 -6.51 2.56
CA PRO A 191 -5.79 -7.84 2.21
C PRO A 191 -6.50 -7.84 0.85
N SER A 192 -6.45 -8.97 0.12
CA SER A 192 -7.11 -9.11 -1.19
C SER A 192 -8.61 -8.73 -1.18
N GLY A 193 -9.25 -8.85 -0.01
CA GLY A 193 -10.66 -8.48 0.19
C GLY A 193 -11.02 -7.07 -0.25
N VAL A 194 -10.08 -6.12 -0.26
CA VAL A 194 -10.33 -4.75 -0.74
C VAL A 194 -10.76 -4.75 -2.21
N GLY A 195 -10.17 -5.64 -3.02
CA GLY A 195 -10.40 -5.70 -4.47
C GLY A 195 -11.77 -6.21 -4.89
N TYR A 196 -12.35 -7.17 -4.15
CA TYR A 196 -13.55 -7.86 -4.61
C TYR A 196 -14.76 -7.75 -3.66
N LYS A 197 -14.57 -7.48 -2.34
CA LYS A 197 -15.70 -7.45 -1.41
C LYS A 197 -16.68 -6.32 -1.77
N ALA A 198 -17.97 -6.61 -1.79
CA ALA A 198 -19.03 -5.63 -2.05
C ALA A 198 -19.02 -4.48 -1.03
N ALA A 199 -18.65 -4.76 0.23
CA ALA A 199 -18.51 -3.74 1.28
C ALA A 199 -17.48 -2.65 0.92
N MET A 200 -16.49 -2.97 0.07
CA MET A 200 -15.40 -2.09 -0.33
C MET A 200 -15.66 -1.35 -1.65
N LYS A 201 -16.81 -1.56 -2.31
CA LYS A 201 -17.14 -0.93 -3.60
C LYS A 201 -17.05 0.61 -3.55
N LYS A 202 -17.55 1.23 -2.48
CA LYS A 202 -17.49 2.68 -2.30
C LYS A 202 -16.06 3.19 -2.15
N THR A 203 -15.21 2.44 -1.47
CA THR A 203 -13.78 2.76 -1.29
C THR A 203 -13.04 2.65 -2.62
N ARG A 204 -13.27 1.58 -3.38
CA ARG A 204 -12.68 1.41 -4.71
C ARG A 204 -13.12 2.52 -5.66
N GLN A 205 -14.40 2.88 -5.65
CA GLN A 205 -14.90 4.00 -6.45
C GLN A 205 -14.23 5.33 -6.04
N MET A 206 -14.11 5.62 -4.74
CA MET A 206 -13.43 6.81 -4.24
C MET A 206 -11.98 6.89 -4.73
N LEU A 207 -11.24 5.77 -4.70
CA LEU A 207 -9.88 5.71 -5.23
C LEU A 207 -9.86 6.01 -6.74
N LEU A 208 -10.73 5.36 -7.53
CA LEU A 208 -10.84 5.60 -8.98
C LEU A 208 -11.26 7.04 -9.33
N ASP A 209 -12.03 7.70 -8.47
CA ASP A 209 -12.50 9.07 -8.66
C ASP A 209 -11.45 10.12 -8.29
N SER A 210 -10.50 9.79 -7.42
CA SER A 210 -9.61 10.77 -6.78
C SER A 210 -8.13 10.51 -7.00
N CYS A 211 -7.77 9.33 -7.51
CA CYS A 211 -6.39 8.88 -7.60
C CYS A 211 -6.13 8.17 -8.93
N TRP A 212 -4.90 8.31 -9.39
CA TRP A 212 -4.32 7.40 -10.36
C TRP A 212 -3.85 6.14 -9.64
N ILE A 213 -4.31 4.99 -10.09
CA ILE A 213 -3.87 3.69 -9.54
C ILE A 213 -2.66 3.24 -10.33
N ILE A 214 -1.56 2.97 -9.64
CA ILE A 214 -0.27 2.72 -10.30
C ILE A 214 -0.01 1.23 -10.36
N ALA A 215 -0.04 0.56 -9.22
CA ALA A 215 0.33 -0.82 -9.12
C ALA A 215 -0.44 -1.57 -8.04
N ASN A 216 -0.61 -2.86 -8.28
CA ASN A 216 -1.18 -3.82 -7.36
C ASN A 216 -0.34 -5.10 -7.39
N ILE A 217 0.45 -5.32 -6.35
CA ILE A 217 1.41 -6.43 -6.27
C ILE A 217 0.91 -7.44 -5.24
N GLU A 218 0.38 -8.59 -5.68
CA GLU A 218 0.00 -9.72 -4.82
C GLU A 218 1.27 -10.34 -4.21
N LEU A 219 1.37 -10.33 -2.89
CA LEU A 219 2.45 -10.90 -2.13
C LEU A 219 2.22 -12.40 -1.86
N PRO A 220 3.29 -13.19 -1.67
CA PRO A 220 3.19 -14.60 -1.30
C PRO A 220 2.37 -14.78 -0.01
N PRO A 221 1.52 -15.82 0.10
CA PRO A 221 0.72 -16.06 1.32
C PRO A 221 1.56 -16.19 2.60
N ALA A 222 2.82 -16.61 2.46
CA ALA A 222 3.76 -16.79 3.57
C ALA A 222 4.43 -15.49 4.04
N THR A 223 4.28 -14.36 3.34
CA THR A 223 4.98 -13.10 3.67
C THR A 223 4.69 -12.61 5.09
N PHE A 224 3.47 -12.82 5.59
CA PHE A 224 3.05 -12.41 6.92
C PHE A 224 2.76 -13.60 7.86
N SER A 225 3.25 -14.80 7.53
CA SER A 225 3.00 -16.01 8.31
C SER A 225 3.57 -15.93 9.73
N LYS A 226 4.75 -15.30 9.90
CA LYS A 226 5.36 -15.00 11.21
C LYS A 226 4.46 -14.12 12.10
N SER A 227 3.63 -13.28 11.49
CA SER A 227 2.66 -12.41 12.15
C SER A 227 1.32 -13.10 12.41
N GLY A 228 1.18 -14.39 12.04
CA GLY A 228 0.03 -15.23 12.35
C GLY A 228 -1.11 -15.20 11.35
N THR A 229 -0.88 -14.70 10.12
CA THR A 229 -1.90 -14.67 9.05
C THR A 229 -1.44 -15.39 7.79
N THR A 230 -2.38 -16.08 7.14
CA THR A 230 -2.24 -16.65 5.79
C THR A 230 -3.09 -15.90 4.77
N ILE A 231 -3.61 -14.72 5.16
CA ILE A 231 -4.42 -13.89 4.28
C ILE A 231 -3.54 -13.39 3.14
N LYS A 232 -3.99 -13.60 1.90
CA LYS A 232 -3.38 -13.00 0.73
C LYS A 232 -3.41 -11.47 0.85
N THR A 233 -2.29 -10.84 0.57
CA THR A 233 -2.07 -9.41 0.74
C THR A 233 -1.49 -8.82 -0.53
N HIS A 234 -1.70 -7.52 -0.70
CA HIS A 234 -1.24 -6.77 -1.86
C HIS A 234 -0.56 -5.49 -1.40
N ILE A 235 0.50 -5.08 -2.10
CA ILE A 235 0.99 -3.70 -2.06
C ILE A 235 0.22 -2.94 -3.13
N ILE A 236 -0.51 -1.91 -2.72
CA ILE A 236 -1.26 -1.01 -3.59
C ILE A 236 -0.54 0.32 -3.60
N ILE A 237 -0.20 0.79 -4.81
CA ILE A 237 0.42 2.09 -5.03
C ILE A 237 -0.57 2.94 -5.82
N PHE A 238 -0.85 4.12 -5.31
CA PHE A 238 -1.70 5.10 -5.98
C PHE A 238 -1.15 6.52 -5.78
N ARG A 239 -1.55 7.44 -6.65
CA ARG A 239 -1.15 8.84 -6.59
C ARG A 239 -2.39 9.72 -6.62
N LYS A 240 -2.50 10.70 -5.72
CA LYS A 240 -3.67 11.59 -5.69
C LYS A 240 -3.66 12.47 -6.93
N ALA A 241 -4.74 12.42 -7.71
CA ALA A 241 -4.87 13.21 -8.92
C ALA A 241 -5.39 14.63 -8.59
N PRO A 242 -5.08 15.63 -9.41
CA PRO A 242 -5.86 16.87 -9.46
C PRO A 242 -7.32 16.58 -9.82
N LYS A 243 -8.18 17.60 -9.72
CA LYS A 243 -9.54 17.52 -10.29
C LYS A 243 -9.42 17.45 -11.81
N LEU A 244 -9.55 16.26 -12.36
CA LEU A 244 -9.40 15.99 -13.80
C LEU A 244 -10.68 15.41 -14.38
N PRO A 245 -10.95 15.65 -15.68
CA PRO A 245 -12.04 14.99 -16.37
C PRO A 245 -11.77 13.48 -16.45
N LYS A 246 -12.87 12.72 -16.56
CA LYS A 246 -12.82 11.31 -16.93
C LYS A 246 -13.10 11.12 -18.40
N PHE A 247 -12.38 10.19 -19.00
CA PHE A 247 -12.55 9.81 -20.39
C PHE A 247 -13.00 8.35 -20.46
N LYS A 248 -13.80 8.03 -21.48
CA LYS A 248 -14.21 6.66 -21.77
C LYS A 248 -13.13 5.96 -22.57
N CYS A 249 -12.66 4.82 -22.08
CA CYS A 249 -11.81 3.93 -22.86
C CYS A 249 -12.71 2.99 -23.68
N THR A 250 -12.71 3.16 -25.00
CA THR A 250 -13.36 2.22 -25.93
C THR A 250 -12.30 1.25 -26.47
N SER A 251 -12.34 -0.02 -26.08
CA SER A 251 -11.70 -1.05 -26.91
C SER A 251 -12.49 -1.17 -28.22
N LYS A 252 -11.81 -1.41 -29.36
CA LYS A 252 -12.49 -1.68 -30.65
C LYS A 252 -13.43 -2.91 -30.59
N CYS A 253 -13.39 -3.66 -29.49
CA CYS A 253 -14.21 -4.80 -29.16
C CYS A 253 -14.96 -4.47 -27.86
N ASP A 254 -16.31 -4.47 -27.91
CA ASP A 254 -17.24 -4.77 -26.81
C ASP A 254 -17.97 -3.63 -26.04
N ASP A 255 -19.04 -4.07 -25.36
CA ASP A 255 -20.25 -3.35 -24.89
C ASP A 255 -20.08 -2.44 -23.65
N HIS A 256 -18.92 -2.47 -22.97
CA HIS A 256 -18.68 -1.72 -21.72
C HIS A 256 -17.48 -0.78 -21.84
N CYS A 257 -17.70 0.51 -21.56
CA CYS A 257 -16.66 1.54 -21.57
C CYS A 257 -16.24 1.87 -20.12
N GLY A 258 -15.00 1.58 -19.75
CA GLY A 258 -14.43 2.06 -18.49
C GLY A 258 -14.17 3.56 -18.53
N GLU A 259 -14.42 4.26 -17.42
CA GLU A 259 -14.13 5.68 -17.26
C GLU A 259 -12.99 5.88 -16.27
N PHE A 260 -11.91 6.54 -16.72
CA PHE A 260 -10.75 6.82 -15.89
C PHE A 260 -10.33 8.28 -16.00
N LEU A 261 -9.61 8.76 -14.99
CA LEU A 261 -9.08 10.12 -14.95
C LEU A 261 -8.03 10.31 -16.04
N LEU A 262 -8.02 11.50 -16.66
CA LEU A 262 -6.93 11.91 -17.55
C LEU A 262 -5.56 11.60 -16.93
N GLY A 263 -4.66 11.01 -17.70
CA GLY A 263 -3.31 10.66 -17.25
C GLY A 263 -3.22 9.43 -16.36
N GLN A 264 -4.30 8.64 -16.21
CA GLN A 264 -4.25 7.33 -15.58
C GLN A 264 -3.30 6.41 -16.38
N PRO A 265 -2.15 5.98 -15.82
CA PRO A 265 -1.26 5.05 -16.49
C PRO A 265 -1.86 3.63 -16.47
N PRO A 266 -1.40 2.71 -17.34
CA PRO A 266 -1.71 1.29 -17.19
C PRO A 266 -1.43 0.82 -15.77
N ILE A 267 -2.41 0.16 -15.15
CA ILE A 267 -2.25 -0.34 -13.78
C ILE A 267 -1.39 -1.60 -13.86
N GLN A 268 -0.23 -1.61 -13.21
CA GLN A 268 0.61 -2.80 -13.13
C GLN A 268 0.07 -3.76 -12.07
N CYS A 269 -0.61 -4.82 -12.49
CA CYS A 269 -1.04 -5.90 -11.61
C CYS A 269 -0.04 -7.06 -11.71
N VAL A 270 0.58 -7.43 -10.59
CA VAL A 270 1.60 -8.48 -10.55
C VAL A 270 1.30 -9.46 -9.45
N GLN A 271 1.51 -10.75 -9.71
CA GLN A 271 1.64 -11.75 -8.67
C GLN A 271 3.09 -12.18 -8.53
N ILE A 272 3.59 -12.08 -7.30
CA ILE A 272 4.94 -12.51 -6.96
C ILE A 272 4.88 -13.73 -6.04
N ASN A 273 5.84 -14.64 -6.19
CA ASN A 273 5.97 -15.87 -5.41
C ASN A 273 7.17 -15.84 -4.46
N ASP A 274 8.04 -14.83 -4.57
CA ASP A 274 9.24 -14.68 -3.76
C ASP A 274 9.50 -13.20 -3.42
N ILE A 275 9.88 -12.93 -2.17
CA ILE A 275 10.30 -11.60 -1.69
C ILE A 275 11.79 -11.59 -1.31
N GLY A 276 12.53 -12.58 -1.81
CA GLY A 276 13.96 -12.80 -1.54
C GLY A 276 14.21 -13.65 -0.30
N PHE A 277 13.19 -13.94 0.50
CA PHE A 277 13.31 -14.69 1.75
C PHE A 277 12.15 -15.66 1.95
N ASP A 278 12.43 -16.80 2.57
CA ASP A 278 11.42 -17.77 2.97
C ASP A 278 10.64 -17.32 4.22
N GLU A 279 9.62 -18.10 4.60
CA GLU A 279 8.81 -17.87 5.80
C GLU A 279 9.63 -17.85 7.11
N LYS A 280 10.88 -18.35 7.09
CA LYS A 280 11.80 -18.35 8.23
C LYS A 280 12.75 -17.14 8.19
N GLY A 281 12.71 -16.34 7.13
CA GLY A 281 13.60 -15.18 6.91
C GLY A 281 14.98 -15.57 6.41
N ARG A 282 15.14 -16.78 5.85
CA ARG A 282 16.36 -17.20 5.17
C ARG A 282 16.28 -16.78 3.71
N GLU A 283 17.40 -16.39 3.10
CA GLU A 283 17.43 -16.07 1.68
C GLU A 283 16.84 -17.21 0.86
N SER A 284 15.99 -16.89 -0.12
CA SER A 284 15.34 -17.89 -0.97
C SER A 284 16.36 -18.63 -1.83
N GLY A 285 17.52 -18.03 -2.09
CA GLY A 285 18.56 -18.54 -2.99
C GLY A 285 18.08 -18.68 -4.43
N ARG A 286 16.90 -18.13 -4.75
CA ARG A 286 16.30 -18.23 -6.09
C ARG A 286 17.09 -17.37 -7.07
N TYR A 287 17.49 -16.17 -6.68
CA TYR A 287 18.31 -15.26 -7.47
C TYR A 287 19.80 -15.44 -7.17
N LYS A 288 20.65 -15.29 -8.20
CA LYS A 288 22.12 -15.40 -8.11
C LYS A 288 22.75 -14.00 -8.14
N ASP A 289 23.99 -13.88 -7.68
CA ASP A 289 24.73 -12.60 -7.60
C ASP A 289 24.84 -11.81 -8.92
N ASN A 290 24.66 -12.47 -10.06
CA ASN A 290 24.71 -11.85 -11.39
C ASN A 290 23.32 -11.58 -12.01
N ASP A 291 22.24 -11.89 -11.30
CA ASP A 291 20.89 -11.56 -11.75
C ASP A 291 20.65 -10.05 -11.61
N TRP A 292 19.86 -9.49 -12.53
CA TRP A 292 19.60 -8.03 -12.58
C TRP A 292 18.82 -7.51 -11.36
N TYR A 293 18.07 -8.40 -10.72
CA TYR A 293 17.25 -8.13 -9.55
C TYR A 293 17.55 -9.17 -8.48
N SER A 294 17.46 -8.77 -7.21
CA SER A 294 17.66 -9.66 -6.07
C SER A 294 16.43 -10.52 -5.77
N ASN A 295 15.23 -10.06 -6.14
CA ASN A 295 13.97 -10.79 -5.95
C ASN A 295 12.82 -10.22 -6.82
N GLN A 296 11.69 -10.92 -6.82
CA GLN A 296 10.52 -10.56 -7.62
C GLN A 296 9.81 -9.27 -7.15
N LEU A 297 9.88 -8.91 -5.85
CA LEU A 297 9.29 -7.65 -5.39
C LEU A 297 10.09 -6.45 -5.90
N GLU A 298 11.41 -6.52 -5.83
CA GLU A 298 12.30 -5.48 -6.39
C GLU A 298 12.07 -5.33 -7.90
N GLU A 299 12.08 -6.44 -8.65
CA GLU A 299 11.78 -6.43 -10.07
C GLU A 299 10.41 -5.82 -10.38
N ALA A 300 9.37 -6.17 -9.61
CA ALA A 300 8.03 -5.64 -9.79
C ALA A 300 7.96 -4.13 -9.54
N LEU A 301 8.67 -3.62 -8.52
CA LEU A 301 8.72 -2.20 -8.17
C LEU A 301 9.50 -1.37 -9.19
N GLU A 302 10.66 -1.85 -9.64
CA GLU A 302 11.49 -1.13 -10.63
C GLU A 302 10.80 -0.99 -11.99
N ARG A 303 9.99 -2.00 -12.38
CA ARG A 303 9.26 -2.00 -13.65
C ARG A 303 8.05 -1.07 -13.70
N ILE A 304 7.63 -0.48 -12.57
CA ILE A 304 6.46 0.41 -12.51
C ILE A 304 6.62 1.61 -13.44
N SER A 305 7.80 2.21 -13.45
CA SER A 305 8.11 3.40 -14.25
C SER A 305 8.74 3.09 -15.61
N ASP A 306 8.80 1.81 -16.04
CA ASP A 306 9.42 1.44 -17.32
C ASP A 306 8.39 1.49 -18.47
N ASP A 307 8.47 2.54 -19.28
CA ASP A 307 7.59 2.78 -20.44
C ASP A 307 7.63 1.64 -21.46
N LEU A 308 8.83 1.11 -21.75
CA LEU A 308 9.01 0.04 -22.73
C LEU A 308 8.40 -1.26 -22.23
N TYR A 309 8.59 -1.55 -20.93
CA TYR A 309 7.94 -2.67 -20.30
C TYR A 309 6.41 -2.56 -20.33
N ARG A 310 5.86 -1.36 -20.08
CA ARG A 310 4.43 -1.09 -20.16
C ARG A 310 3.86 -1.28 -21.57
N GLN A 311 4.59 -0.84 -22.58
CA GLN A 311 4.24 -1.07 -23.98
C GLN A 311 4.19 -2.57 -24.33
N ASN A 312 5.19 -3.34 -23.88
CA ASN A 312 5.34 -4.75 -24.25
C ASN A 312 4.41 -5.71 -23.49
N THR A 313 3.95 -5.32 -22.29
CA THR A 313 3.09 -6.17 -21.44
C THR A 313 1.64 -5.71 -21.41
N CYS A 314 1.30 -4.72 -22.23
CA CYS A 314 -0.06 -4.28 -22.43
C CYS A 314 -0.90 -5.38 -23.12
N PRO A 315 -2.07 -5.74 -22.57
CA PRO A 315 -2.92 -6.76 -23.15
C PRO A 315 -3.56 -6.30 -24.46
N GLU A 316 -3.93 -7.27 -25.29
CA GLU A 316 -4.74 -7.01 -26.48
C GLU A 316 -6.18 -6.65 -26.14
N LYS A 317 -6.75 -7.31 -25.12
CA LYS A 317 -8.08 -7.06 -24.58
C LYS A 317 -7.97 -6.83 -23.07
N PRO A 318 -8.35 -5.65 -22.54
CA PRO A 318 -8.30 -5.38 -21.11
C PRO A 318 -9.40 -6.15 -20.37
N THR A 319 -9.19 -6.52 -19.10
CA THR A 319 -10.13 -7.42 -18.40
C THR A 319 -11.44 -6.74 -18.02
N TRP A 320 -11.46 -5.39 -17.93
CA TRP A 320 -12.68 -4.62 -17.69
C TRP A 320 -13.62 -4.56 -18.90
N SER A 321 -13.18 -4.93 -20.11
CA SER A 321 -14.03 -4.87 -21.32
C SER A 321 -15.29 -5.74 -21.24
N GLU A 322 -15.29 -6.72 -20.33
CA GLU A 322 -16.42 -7.63 -20.08
C GLU A 322 -17.05 -7.40 -18.70
N LYS A 323 -16.79 -6.25 -18.03
CA LYS A 323 -17.17 -6.03 -16.63
C LYS A 323 -18.08 -4.82 -16.45
N GLU A 324 -19.10 -5.01 -15.62
CA GLU A 324 -19.97 -3.92 -15.14
C GLU A 324 -19.28 -3.04 -14.06
N ASP A 325 -18.48 -3.64 -13.17
CA ASP A 325 -17.77 -2.94 -12.09
C ASP A 325 -16.28 -2.86 -12.37
N ILE A 326 -15.89 -1.84 -13.14
CA ILE A 326 -14.49 -1.58 -13.53
C ILE A 326 -13.55 -1.37 -12.32
N THR A 327 -14.11 -1.06 -11.14
CA THR A 327 -13.30 -0.83 -9.93
C THR A 327 -12.61 -2.10 -9.45
N GLN A 328 -13.11 -3.29 -9.84
CA GLN A 328 -12.47 -4.57 -9.51
C GLN A 328 -11.19 -4.81 -10.31
N CYS A 329 -11.04 -4.17 -11.46
CA CYS A 329 -9.86 -4.30 -12.34
C CYS A 329 -8.64 -3.53 -11.80
N MET A 330 -8.75 -2.83 -10.67
CA MET A 330 -7.60 -2.23 -9.98
C MET A 330 -6.79 -3.28 -9.16
N TYR A 331 -7.20 -4.56 -9.20
CA TYR A 331 -6.66 -5.62 -8.37
C TYR A 331 -6.37 -6.89 -9.17
N TRP A 332 -5.28 -7.56 -8.82
CA TRP A 332 -5.01 -8.92 -9.29
C TRP A 332 -6.00 -9.92 -8.67
N GLY A 333 -6.55 -10.86 -9.46
CA GLY A 333 -7.42 -11.92 -8.91
C GLY A 333 -8.08 -12.83 -9.94
N GLU A 334 -9.16 -13.51 -9.53
CA GLU A 334 -9.92 -14.50 -10.34
C GLU A 334 -10.45 -13.93 -11.67
N TYR A 335 -10.54 -12.62 -11.78
CA TYR A 335 -11.04 -11.93 -12.97
C TYR A 335 -9.93 -11.37 -13.86
N SER A 336 -8.66 -11.56 -13.46
CA SER A 336 -7.47 -11.16 -14.22
C SER A 336 -6.97 -12.34 -15.05
N ASN A 337 -7.15 -12.28 -16.36
CA ASN A 337 -6.55 -13.25 -17.28
C ASN A 337 -5.12 -12.80 -17.62
N GLY A 338 -4.18 -13.09 -16.73
CA GLY A 338 -2.80 -12.60 -16.83
C GLY A 338 -2.09 -12.94 -18.14
N TYR A 339 -1.12 -12.11 -18.55
CA TYR A 339 -0.21 -12.41 -19.65
C TYR A 339 0.88 -13.30 -19.07
N GLN A 340 0.65 -14.60 -19.15
CA GLN A 340 1.66 -15.59 -18.80
C GLN A 340 2.54 -15.80 -20.03
N LEU A 341 3.81 -15.40 -19.94
CA LEU A 341 4.82 -15.87 -20.89
C LEU A 341 4.79 -17.39 -20.88
N ASN A 342 4.14 -17.97 -21.88
CA ASN A 342 4.06 -19.39 -22.25
C ASN A 342 4.14 -20.39 -21.07
N LYS A 343 2.98 -20.82 -20.53
CA LYS A 343 2.82 -21.80 -19.42
C LYS A 343 3.73 -23.04 -19.47
N ASN A 344 4.21 -23.43 -20.65
CA ASN A 344 4.99 -24.65 -20.86
C ASN A 344 6.52 -24.45 -20.81
N ARG A 345 7.03 -23.23 -20.52
CA ARG A 345 8.46 -22.90 -20.47
C ARG A 345 8.89 -21.99 -19.30
N GLN A 346 8.06 -21.84 -18.28
CA GLN A 346 8.37 -20.87 -17.21
C GLN A 346 9.53 -21.31 -16.33
N ASP A 347 10.50 -20.42 -16.19
CA ASP A 347 11.38 -20.43 -15.04
C ASP A 347 10.53 -20.05 -13.81
N PRO A 348 10.62 -20.75 -12.67
CA PRO A 348 9.96 -20.33 -11.42
C PRO A 348 10.27 -18.89 -10.95
N LYS A 349 11.28 -18.24 -11.55
CA LYS A 349 11.59 -16.81 -11.41
C LYS A 349 10.67 -15.89 -12.18
N ASP A 350 10.00 -16.37 -13.22
CA ASP A 350 9.18 -15.52 -14.08
C ASP A 350 8.01 -14.95 -13.28
N LEU A 351 7.89 -13.63 -13.34
CA LEU A 351 6.80 -12.92 -12.74
C LEU A 351 5.52 -13.10 -13.56
N VAL A 352 4.39 -13.22 -12.86
CA VAL A 352 3.08 -13.28 -13.50
C VAL A 352 2.53 -11.87 -13.52
N TYR A 353 2.54 -11.27 -14.71
CA TYR A 353 2.18 -9.88 -14.91
C TYR A 353 0.90 -9.74 -15.72
N PHE A 354 0.21 -8.63 -15.47
CA PHE A 354 -0.77 -8.09 -16.39
C PHE A 354 -0.91 -6.60 -16.14
N GLN A 355 -0.89 -5.83 -17.21
CA GLN A 355 -1.23 -4.41 -17.10
C GLN A 355 -2.67 -4.22 -17.51
N GLU A 356 -3.49 -3.67 -16.63
CA GLU A 356 -4.83 -3.25 -17.04
C GLU A 356 -4.70 -1.91 -17.76
N LEU A 357 -5.05 -1.90 -19.04
CA LEU A 357 -5.05 -0.69 -19.83
C LEU A 357 -6.14 0.25 -19.33
N THR A 358 -5.81 1.48 -18.93
CA THR A 358 -6.79 2.34 -18.25
C THR A 358 -7.04 3.70 -18.89
N LEU A 359 -6.46 4.09 -20.01
CA LEU A 359 -7.08 5.09 -20.88
C LEU A 359 -6.41 5.00 -22.25
N GLY A 360 -6.98 4.16 -23.12
CA GLY A 360 -6.47 3.96 -24.46
C GLY A 360 -5.12 3.25 -24.52
N ARG A 361 -4.87 2.53 -25.62
CA ARG A 361 -3.77 1.57 -25.76
C ARG A 361 -2.45 2.28 -26.05
N GLY A 362 -2.07 3.21 -25.18
CA GLY A 362 -1.16 4.31 -25.52
C GLY A 362 -1.82 5.34 -26.43
N CYS A 363 -3.12 5.61 -26.25
CA CYS A 363 -3.78 6.65 -27.04
C CYS A 363 -3.36 8.02 -26.53
N GLU A 364 -3.05 8.93 -27.44
CA GLU A 364 -2.97 10.35 -27.16
C GLU A 364 -4.37 10.87 -26.85
N ILE A 365 -4.54 11.46 -25.66
CA ILE A 365 -5.77 12.11 -25.26
C ILE A 365 -5.54 13.61 -25.32
N GLU A 366 -6.22 14.28 -26.24
CA GLU A 366 -6.22 15.74 -26.29
C GLU A 366 -7.11 16.31 -25.19
N TYR A 367 -6.55 17.19 -24.36
CA TYR A 367 -7.28 17.96 -23.38
C TYR A 367 -6.72 19.38 -23.28
N ASN A 368 -7.59 20.39 -23.45
CA ASN A 368 -7.22 21.81 -23.48
C ASN A 368 -6.10 22.13 -24.50
N GLY A 369 -6.09 21.46 -25.66
CA GLY A 369 -5.11 21.68 -26.72
C GLY A 369 -3.71 21.08 -26.45
N VAL A 370 -3.60 20.19 -25.45
CA VAL A 370 -2.38 19.41 -25.17
C VAL A 370 -2.71 17.93 -25.31
N GLU A 371 -1.87 17.21 -26.04
CA GLU A 371 -1.95 15.74 -26.13
C GLU A 371 -1.20 15.10 -24.96
N TYR A 372 -1.84 14.12 -24.33
CA TYR A 372 -1.30 13.35 -23.22
C TYR A 372 -1.30 11.86 -23.56
N SER A 373 -0.12 11.25 -23.50
CA SER A 373 0.04 9.81 -23.64
C SER A 373 -0.13 9.10 -22.32
N THR A 374 -0.92 8.03 -22.26
CA THR A 374 -1.06 7.22 -21.04
C THR A 374 0.11 6.28 -20.79
N LEU A 375 1.00 6.10 -21.77
CA LEU A 375 2.25 5.36 -21.60
C LEU A 375 3.40 6.23 -21.10
N ASP A 376 3.29 7.55 -21.14
CA ASP A 376 4.30 8.45 -20.59
C ASP A 376 4.20 8.45 -19.05
N TRP A 377 5.27 8.04 -18.36
CA TRP A 377 5.27 8.02 -16.89
C TRP A 377 5.12 9.43 -16.30
N ASP A 378 5.70 10.42 -16.96
CA ASP A 378 5.79 11.80 -16.49
C ASP A 378 4.48 12.57 -16.74
N VAL A 379 3.49 11.96 -17.38
CA VAL A 379 2.18 12.57 -17.64
C VAL A 379 1.51 13.05 -16.35
N MET A 380 1.63 12.26 -15.28
CA MET A 380 1.09 12.62 -13.97
C MET A 380 1.76 13.88 -13.41
N ASP A 381 3.08 14.03 -13.55
CA ASP A 381 3.80 15.23 -13.10
C ASP A 381 3.38 16.46 -13.90
N LYS A 382 3.26 16.34 -15.23
CA LYS A 382 2.75 17.42 -16.09
C LYS A 382 1.36 17.86 -15.67
N LEU A 383 0.46 16.91 -15.40
CA LEU A 383 -0.92 17.19 -14.98
C LEU A 383 -0.98 17.79 -13.57
N VAL A 384 -0.17 17.32 -12.63
CA VAL A 384 -0.06 17.90 -11.28
C VAL A 384 0.46 19.33 -11.36
N ASN A 385 1.51 19.59 -12.13
CA ASN A 385 2.06 20.94 -12.29
C ASN A 385 1.05 21.91 -12.95
N THR A 386 0.24 21.41 -13.88
CA THR A 386 -0.74 22.23 -14.63
C THR A 386 -2.02 22.47 -13.83
N TYR A 387 -2.57 21.43 -13.20
CA TYR A 387 -3.92 21.45 -12.62
C TYR A 387 -3.94 21.31 -11.09
N GLY A 388 -2.80 21.03 -10.45
CA GLY A 388 -2.75 20.72 -9.02
C GLY A 388 -2.96 21.91 -8.07
N ASN A 389 -2.81 23.15 -8.56
CA ASN A 389 -3.03 24.37 -7.78
C ASN A 389 -4.37 25.06 -8.08
N ILE A 390 -5.19 24.49 -8.96
CA ILE A 390 -6.49 25.06 -9.35
C ILE A 390 -7.55 24.54 -8.38
N ASN A 391 -7.78 25.28 -7.30
CA ASN A 391 -8.75 24.93 -6.25
C ASN A 391 -10.21 25.09 -6.68
#